data_AF-A0A3D0USZ1-F1
#
_entry.id   AF-A0A3D0USZ1-F1
#
_cell.length_a   1.000
_cell.length_b   1.000
_cell.length_c   1.000
_cell.angle_alpha   90.00
_cell.angle_beta   90.00
_cell.angle_gamma   90.00
#
_symmetry.space_group_name_H-M   'P 1'
#
loop_
_entity.id
_entity.type
_entity.pdbx_description
1 polymer ?
#
loop_
_entity_poly.entity_id
_entity_poly.type
_entity_poly.pdbx_seq_one_letter_code
_entity_poly.pdbx_strand_id
1 'polypeptide(L)'
;MQWLHLSAPTKEEINSLINTYDFHELIEEDLLESSTHEKIDIYEEYMFIVLNFPKYNTQHQNYIFNEFSIILGKNIIVTMTKYDTNHIQNMIEEYTQELKEREEDEDYKISPYYILYRIIDAMYDKAGTIINKSTKDVLAMEHQLFSSSRLEKQLLESLTIKKRNIVFLKHIYIPHQEILEQLQNEIPKFYKEDLDVYFEDLSSRVDKIMNNIEKSHENIESLFDTYNTLMTIKTNSVINVLTIFSALT
;
A
#
# COMPACT_ATOMS: atom_id res chain seq x y z
N MET A 1 19.45 -8.51 -19.63
CA MET A 1 18.23 -8.40 -18.81
C MET A 1 17.42 -7.20 -19.32
N GLN A 2 16.11 -7.35 -19.47
CA GLN A 2 15.21 -6.32 -20.01
C GLN A 2 14.20 -5.89 -18.94
N TRP A 3 14.04 -4.58 -18.73
CA TRP A 3 12.98 -4.01 -17.91
C TRP A 3 12.03 -3.25 -18.81
N LEU A 4 10.80 -3.75 -18.94
CA LEU A 4 9.73 -3.08 -19.66
C LEU A 4 8.71 -2.54 -18.67
N HIS A 5 8.32 -1.28 -18.82
CA HIS A 5 7.26 -0.68 -18.01
C HIS A 5 6.15 -0.13 -18.90
N LEU A 6 4.90 -0.40 -18.51
CA LEU A 6 3.70 0.16 -19.13
C LEU A 6 2.91 0.95 -18.07
N SER A 7 2.67 2.22 -18.33
CA SER A 7 1.88 3.10 -17.46
C SER A 7 0.45 3.19 -17.97
N ALA A 8 -0.52 2.70 -17.19
CA ALA A 8 -1.94 2.63 -17.54
C ALA A 8 -2.20 2.13 -18.98
N PRO A 9 -1.71 0.92 -19.33
CA PRO A 9 -1.72 0.44 -20.71
C PRO A 9 -3.14 0.25 -21.26
N THR A 10 -3.24 0.46 -22.57
CA THR A 10 -4.43 0.14 -23.36
C THR A 10 -4.57 -1.37 -23.56
N LYS A 11 -5.77 -1.82 -23.93
CA LYS A 11 -6.01 -3.23 -24.26
C LYS A 11 -5.09 -3.69 -25.39
N GLU A 12 -4.89 -2.87 -26.41
CA GLU A 12 -4.02 -3.19 -27.54
C GLU A 12 -2.56 -3.40 -27.11
N GLU A 13 -2.06 -2.60 -26.17
CA GLU A 13 -0.71 -2.75 -25.61
C GLU A 13 -0.57 -4.02 -24.77
N ILE A 14 -1.58 -4.36 -23.95
CA ILE A 14 -1.63 -5.60 -23.19
C ILE A 14 -1.61 -6.80 -24.15
N ASN A 15 -2.49 -6.82 -25.15
CA ASN A 15 -2.58 -7.92 -26.09
C ASN A 15 -1.29 -8.08 -26.90
N SER A 16 -0.65 -6.96 -27.29
CA SER A 16 0.65 -6.99 -27.96
C SER A 16 1.73 -7.60 -27.08
N LEU A 17 1.77 -7.22 -25.78
CA LEU A 17 2.71 -7.76 -24.80
C LEU A 17 2.54 -9.28 -24.64
N ILE A 18 1.31 -9.73 -24.40
CA ILE A 18 0.99 -11.15 -24.19
C ILE A 18 1.43 -11.98 -25.39
N ASN A 19 1.08 -11.56 -26.62
CA ASN A 19 1.45 -12.26 -27.85
C ASN A 19 2.97 -12.22 -28.13
N THR A 20 3.66 -11.13 -27.78
CA THR A 20 5.09 -10.97 -28.07
C THR A 20 5.95 -11.89 -27.21
N TYR A 21 5.57 -12.10 -25.96
CA TYR A 21 6.34 -12.89 -24.99
C TYR A 21 5.73 -14.27 -24.71
N ASP A 22 4.68 -14.65 -25.43
CA ASP A 22 3.96 -15.93 -25.29
C ASP A 22 3.49 -16.16 -23.83
N PHE A 23 2.99 -15.11 -23.20
CA PHE A 23 2.42 -15.20 -21.85
C PHE A 23 1.04 -15.88 -21.90
N HIS A 24 0.70 -16.58 -20.83
CA HIS A 24 -0.56 -17.30 -20.72
C HIS A 24 -1.77 -16.36 -20.82
N GLU A 25 -2.79 -16.75 -21.58
CA GLU A 25 -3.97 -15.91 -21.90
C GLU A 25 -4.75 -15.41 -20.68
N LEU A 26 -4.78 -16.18 -19.59
CA LEU A 26 -5.43 -15.75 -18.33
C LEU A 26 -4.83 -14.45 -17.76
N ILE A 27 -3.56 -14.17 -18.04
CA ILE A 27 -2.90 -12.92 -17.62
C ILE A 27 -3.50 -11.73 -18.37
N GLU A 28 -3.95 -11.89 -19.62
CA GLU A 28 -4.66 -10.82 -20.34
C GLU A 28 -5.94 -10.44 -19.60
N GLU A 29 -6.73 -11.43 -19.19
CA GLU A 29 -7.98 -11.21 -18.45
C GLU A 29 -7.72 -10.48 -17.13
N ASP A 30 -6.73 -10.94 -16.37
CA ASP A 30 -6.34 -10.30 -15.11
C ASP A 30 -5.79 -8.87 -15.28
N LEU A 31 -5.08 -8.59 -16.37
CA LEU A 31 -4.55 -7.24 -16.63
C LEU A 31 -5.63 -6.26 -17.12
N LEU A 32 -6.69 -6.78 -17.75
CA LEU A 32 -7.84 -5.99 -18.19
C LEU A 32 -8.84 -5.77 -17.06
N GLU A 33 -9.03 -6.76 -16.19
CA GLU A 33 -9.91 -6.69 -15.04
C GLU A 33 -9.13 -6.34 -13.78
N SER A 34 -9.29 -5.10 -13.30
CA SER A 34 -8.56 -4.68 -12.10
C SER A 34 -8.86 -5.58 -10.89
N SER A 35 -7.81 -6.14 -10.31
CA SER A 35 -7.89 -6.96 -9.10
C SER A 35 -7.85 -6.07 -7.86
N THR A 36 -8.63 -6.45 -6.84
CA THR A 36 -8.52 -5.91 -5.48
C THR A 36 -7.72 -6.83 -4.55
N HIS A 37 -7.20 -7.94 -5.07
CA HIS A 37 -6.48 -8.95 -4.31
C HIS A 37 -5.07 -9.11 -4.87
N GLU A 38 -4.15 -9.28 -3.95
CA GLU A 38 -2.77 -9.65 -4.21
C GLU A 38 -2.71 -11.12 -4.60
N LYS A 39 -1.83 -11.47 -5.54
CA LYS A 39 -1.64 -12.86 -5.97
C LYS A 39 -0.27 -13.11 -6.57
N ILE A 40 0.10 -14.38 -6.61
CA ILE A 40 1.23 -14.90 -7.38
C ILE A 40 0.73 -16.11 -8.16
N ASP A 41 0.80 -16.04 -9.48
CA ASP A 41 0.57 -17.16 -10.39
C ASP A 41 1.92 -17.61 -10.96
N ILE A 42 2.26 -18.88 -10.74
CA ILE A 42 3.56 -19.44 -11.11
C ILE A 42 3.41 -20.22 -12.41
N TYR A 43 4.25 -19.87 -13.40
CA TYR A 43 4.36 -20.57 -14.67
C TYR A 43 5.77 -21.18 -14.80
N GLU A 44 5.99 -21.99 -15.83
CA GLU A 44 7.25 -22.73 -16.00
C GLU A 44 8.47 -21.80 -16.17
N GLU A 45 8.30 -20.66 -16.85
CA GLU A 45 9.39 -19.74 -17.22
C GLU A 45 9.31 -18.35 -16.53
N TYR A 46 8.20 -18.05 -15.86
CA TYR A 46 7.96 -16.75 -15.25
C TYR A 46 6.92 -16.83 -14.11
N MET A 47 6.84 -15.76 -13.31
CA MET A 47 5.78 -15.55 -12.31
C MET A 47 4.98 -14.30 -12.67
N PHE A 48 3.67 -14.36 -12.50
CA PHE A 48 2.79 -13.21 -12.56
C PHE A 48 2.40 -12.81 -11.14
N ILE A 49 2.69 -11.57 -10.77
CA ILE A 49 2.51 -11.05 -9.41
C ILE A 49 1.62 -9.83 -9.50
N VAL A 50 0.60 -9.77 -8.66
CA VAL A 50 -0.26 -8.60 -8.50
C VAL A 50 -0.13 -8.11 -7.07
N LEU A 51 0.22 -6.83 -6.91
CA LEU A 51 0.31 -6.15 -5.62
C LEU A 51 -0.55 -4.90 -5.64
N ASN A 52 -1.29 -4.62 -4.57
CA ASN A 52 -2.01 -3.36 -4.44
C ASN A 52 -1.29 -2.41 -3.49
N PHE A 53 -1.21 -1.15 -3.89
CA PHE A 53 -0.74 -0.07 -3.03
C PHE A 53 -1.84 0.98 -2.84
N PRO A 54 -1.82 1.75 -1.74
CA PRO A 54 -2.85 2.77 -1.52
C PRO A 54 -2.61 3.99 -2.40
N LYS A 55 -3.61 4.38 -3.19
CA LYS A 55 -3.67 5.69 -3.86
C LYS A 55 -4.69 6.57 -3.16
N TYR A 56 -4.31 7.80 -2.82
CA TYR A 56 -5.23 8.73 -2.17
C TYR A 56 -6.11 9.45 -3.21
N ASN A 57 -7.42 9.29 -3.09
CA ASN A 57 -8.42 10.03 -3.84
C ASN A 57 -8.80 11.30 -3.06
N THR A 58 -8.37 12.44 -3.56
CA THR A 58 -8.60 13.74 -2.91
C THR A 58 -10.06 14.19 -2.95
N GLN A 59 -10.81 13.80 -3.97
CA GLN A 59 -12.23 14.15 -4.13
C GLN A 59 -13.11 13.47 -3.09
N HIS A 60 -12.84 12.20 -2.78
CA HIS A 60 -13.62 11.41 -1.83
C HIS A 60 -12.94 11.24 -0.46
N GLN A 61 -11.74 11.81 -0.31
CA GLN A 61 -10.92 11.75 0.91
C GLN A 61 -10.71 10.32 1.41
N ASN A 62 -10.48 9.40 0.48
CA ASN A 62 -10.24 7.99 0.79
C ASN A 62 -9.06 7.41 0.04
N TYR A 63 -8.53 6.31 0.56
CA TYR A 63 -7.63 5.47 -0.21
C TYR A 63 -8.42 4.53 -1.11
N ILE A 64 -7.87 4.25 -2.28
CA ILE A 64 -8.36 3.27 -3.25
C ILE A 64 -7.21 2.34 -3.65
N PHE A 65 -7.55 1.16 -4.17
CA PHE A 65 -6.59 0.22 -4.69
C PHE A 65 -5.86 0.81 -5.90
N ASN A 66 -4.54 0.69 -5.91
CA ASN A 66 -3.66 0.97 -7.03
C ASN A 66 -2.85 -0.28 -7.32
N GLU A 67 -3.38 -1.06 -8.24
CA GLU A 67 -2.79 -2.29 -8.72
C GLU A 67 -1.45 -2.02 -9.41
N PHE A 68 -0.49 -2.84 -9.04
CA PHE A 68 0.83 -2.94 -9.61
C PHE A 68 1.08 -4.39 -10.03
N SER A 69 1.08 -4.61 -11.33
CA SER A 69 1.16 -5.93 -11.93
C SER A 69 2.56 -6.16 -12.48
N ILE A 70 3.13 -7.34 -12.22
CA ILE A 70 4.52 -7.68 -12.51
C ILE A 70 4.57 -9.05 -13.17
N ILE A 71 5.26 -9.14 -14.29
CA ILE A 71 5.66 -10.42 -14.87
C ILE A 71 7.17 -10.55 -14.68
N LEU A 72 7.58 -11.50 -13.84
CA LEU A 72 8.96 -11.76 -13.49
C LEU A 72 9.44 -13.01 -14.21
N GLY A 73 10.24 -12.85 -15.26
CA GLY A 73 10.91 -13.94 -15.96
C GLY A 73 12.40 -14.01 -15.66
N LYS A 74 13.07 -15.03 -16.21
CA LYS A 74 14.51 -15.26 -15.98
C LYS A 74 15.43 -14.10 -16.39
N ASN A 75 15.11 -13.43 -17.49
CA ASN A 75 15.92 -12.33 -18.06
C ASN A 75 15.10 -11.07 -18.37
N ILE A 76 13.85 -11.03 -17.92
CA ILE A 76 12.90 -9.94 -18.18
C ILE A 76 12.08 -9.66 -16.93
N ILE A 77 11.82 -8.38 -16.68
CA ILE A 77 10.78 -7.94 -15.77
C ILE A 77 9.87 -6.97 -16.51
N VAL A 78 8.57 -7.27 -16.51
CA VAL A 78 7.54 -6.39 -17.05
C VAL A 78 6.74 -5.83 -15.88
N THR A 79 6.60 -4.50 -15.81
CA THR A 79 5.85 -3.84 -14.74
C THR A 79 4.74 -2.98 -15.31
N MET A 80 3.57 -3.04 -14.70
CA MET A 80 2.38 -2.34 -15.17
C MET A 80 1.73 -1.61 -14.01
N THR A 81 1.43 -0.33 -14.20
CA THR A 81 0.71 0.48 -13.21
C THR A 81 -0.69 0.76 -13.70
N LYS A 82 -1.70 0.56 -12.86
CA LYS A 82 -3.09 0.89 -13.21
C LYS A 82 -3.31 2.38 -13.48
N TYR A 83 -2.68 3.24 -12.69
CA TYR A 83 -2.76 4.69 -12.89
C TYR A 83 -1.46 5.23 -13.43
N ASP A 84 -1.58 6.34 -14.15
CA ASP A 84 -0.44 7.00 -14.75
C ASP A 84 0.57 7.47 -13.70
N THR A 85 1.85 7.16 -13.92
CA THR A 85 2.94 7.54 -13.03
C THR A 85 4.31 7.57 -13.73
N ASN A 86 5.12 8.57 -13.39
CA ASN A 86 6.52 8.63 -13.83
C ASN A 86 7.49 7.98 -12.83
N HIS A 87 7.01 7.50 -11.67
CA HIS A 87 7.90 7.02 -10.62
C HIS A 87 8.70 5.78 -11.03
N ILE A 88 8.09 4.87 -11.78
CA ILE A 88 8.77 3.66 -12.25
C ILE A 88 9.77 4.02 -13.35
N GLN A 89 9.39 4.94 -14.25
CA GLN A 89 10.31 5.43 -15.28
C GLN A 89 11.57 6.08 -14.67
N ASN A 90 11.41 6.90 -13.64
CA ASN A 90 12.55 7.47 -12.92
C ASN A 90 13.42 6.37 -12.27
N MET A 91 12.80 5.34 -11.68
CA MET A 91 13.54 4.22 -11.09
C MET A 91 14.31 3.43 -12.16
N ILE A 92 13.75 3.26 -13.36
CA ILE A 92 14.45 2.65 -14.51
C ILE A 92 15.68 3.47 -14.87
N GLU A 93 15.55 4.80 -14.93
CA GLU A 93 16.65 5.71 -15.26
C GLU A 93 17.76 5.66 -14.20
N GLU A 94 17.40 5.73 -12.92
CA GLU A 94 18.31 5.60 -11.78
C GLU A 94 19.04 4.25 -11.81
N TYR A 95 18.30 3.15 -11.97
CA TYR A 95 18.87 1.81 -12.10
C TYR A 95 19.83 1.69 -13.30
N THR A 96 19.47 2.28 -14.44
CA THR A 96 20.33 2.28 -15.62
C THR A 96 21.63 3.05 -15.41
N GLN A 97 21.62 4.10 -14.57
CA GLN A 97 22.84 4.81 -14.18
C GLN A 97 23.67 3.97 -13.21
N GLU A 98 23.07 3.39 -12.18
CA GLU A 98 23.74 2.50 -11.22
C GLU A 98 24.43 1.33 -11.93
N LEU A 99 23.79 0.71 -12.93
CA LEU A 99 24.39 -0.37 -13.70
C LEU A 99 25.64 0.04 -14.49
N LYS A 100 25.78 1.32 -14.88
CA LYS A 100 26.97 1.82 -15.57
C LYS A 100 28.15 2.04 -14.63
N GLU A 101 27.86 2.26 -13.35
CA GLU A 101 28.83 2.59 -12.31
C GLU A 101 29.19 1.37 -11.43
N ARG A 102 28.54 0.22 -11.66
CA ARG A 102 28.69 -1.00 -10.85
C ARG A 102 30.11 -1.59 -10.93
N GLU A 103 30.53 -2.20 -9.84
CA GLU A 103 31.75 -3.01 -9.75
C GLU A 103 31.49 -4.48 -10.19
N GLU A 104 32.55 -5.25 -10.48
CA GLU A 104 32.43 -6.63 -10.98
C GLU A 104 31.78 -7.60 -9.97
N ASP A 105 31.84 -7.31 -8.68
CA ASP A 105 31.24 -8.10 -7.60
C ASP A 105 29.75 -7.80 -7.37
N GLU A 106 29.17 -6.86 -8.12
CA GLU A 106 27.76 -6.46 -8.02
C GLU A 106 26.88 -7.08 -9.13
N ASP A 107 27.21 -8.27 -9.64
CA ASP A 107 26.48 -8.98 -10.70
C ASP A 107 25.01 -9.27 -10.35
N TYR A 108 24.70 -9.48 -9.06
CA TYR A 108 23.34 -9.65 -8.57
C TYR A 108 22.42 -8.46 -8.91
N LYS A 109 22.98 -7.26 -9.09
CA LYS A 109 22.21 -6.06 -9.44
C LYS A 109 21.58 -6.16 -10.83
N ILE A 110 22.10 -7.00 -11.73
CA ILE A 110 21.54 -7.21 -13.09
C ILE A 110 20.34 -8.18 -13.07
N SER A 111 19.97 -8.69 -11.89
CA SER A 111 18.92 -9.69 -11.75
C SER A 111 17.52 -9.06 -11.80
N PRO A 112 16.56 -9.63 -12.56
CA PRO A 112 15.14 -9.22 -12.49
C PRO A 112 14.57 -9.24 -11.06
N TYR A 113 15.07 -10.16 -10.24
CA TYR A 113 14.67 -10.33 -8.83
C TYR A 113 15.13 -9.17 -7.96
N TYR A 114 16.33 -8.63 -8.21
CA TYR A 114 16.82 -7.44 -7.51
C TYR A 114 15.97 -6.21 -7.86
N ILE A 115 15.50 -6.11 -9.11
CA ILE A 115 14.59 -5.04 -9.51
C ILE A 115 13.23 -5.20 -8.83
N LEU A 116 12.68 -6.42 -8.77
CA LEU A 116 11.46 -6.70 -8.02
C LEU A 116 11.59 -6.22 -6.57
N TYR A 117 12.70 -6.59 -5.90
CA TYR A 117 13.02 -6.09 -4.57
C TYR A 117 13.01 -4.56 -4.51
N ARG A 118 13.77 -3.88 -5.39
CA ARG A 118 13.87 -2.41 -5.43
C ARG A 118 12.52 -1.73 -5.60
N ILE A 119 11.66 -2.28 -6.45
CA ILE A 119 10.31 -1.76 -6.68
C ILE A 119 9.48 -1.87 -5.42
N ILE A 120 9.40 -3.06 -4.82
CA ILE A 120 8.60 -3.29 -3.61
C ILE A 120 9.14 -2.40 -2.48
N ASP A 121 10.46 -2.29 -2.36
CA ASP A 121 11.13 -1.47 -1.36
C ASP A 121 10.70 0.00 -1.41
N ALA A 122 10.78 0.59 -2.59
CA ALA A 122 10.37 1.98 -2.79
C ALA A 122 8.86 2.19 -2.58
N MET A 123 8.04 1.19 -2.86
CA MET A 123 6.61 1.26 -2.56
C MET A 123 6.34 1.19 -1.05
N TYR A 124 7.10 0.38 -0.31
CA TYR A 124 7.03 0.33 1.16
C TYR A 124 7.54 1.61 1.82
N ASP A 125 8.55 2.28 1.28
CA ASP A 125 8.97 3.59 1.78
C ASP A 125 7.87 4.65 1.64
N LYS A 126 7.16 4.64 0.50
CA LYS A 126 5.98 5.50 0.29
C LYS A 126 4.85 5.14 1.26
N ALA A 127 4.60 3.86 1.49
CA ALA A 127 3.64 3.38 2.47
C ALA A 127 3.95 3.89 3.89
N GLY A 128 5.21 3.76 4.31
CA GLY A 128 5.68 4.25 5.60
C GLY A 128 5.45 5.76 5.75
N THR A 129 5.71 6.53 4.69
CA THR A 129 5.42 7.98 4.67
C THR A 129 3.93 8.27 4.84
N ILE A 130 3.06 7.53 4.15
CA ILE A 130 1.60 7.66 4.27
C ILE A 130 1.13 7.37 5.71
N ILE A 131 1.63 6.29 6.31
CA ILE A 131 1.23 5.86 7.65
C ILE A 131 1.72 6.84 8.70
N ASN A 132 2.96 7.33 8.58
CA ASN A 132 3.52 8.33 9.48
C ASN A 132 2.71 9.64 9.46
N LYS A 133 2.28 10.08 8.27
CA LYS A 133 1.34 11.20 8.16
C LYS A 133 0.03 10.87 8.86
N SER A 134 -0.46 9.65 8.69
CA SER A 134 -1.69 9.20 9.32
C SER A 134 -1.66 9.28 10.84
N THR A 135 -0.57 8.81 11.46
CA THR A 135 -0.34 8.91 12.91
C THR A 135 -0.35 10.36 13.38
N LYS A 136 0.31 11.26 12.66
CA LYS A 136 0.34 12.70 13.00
C LYS A 136 -1.05 13.33 12.93
N ASP A 137 -1.85 12.96 11.94
CA ASP A 137 -3.23 13.46 11.82
C ASP A 137 -4.10 13.02 13.00
N VAL A 138 -3.96 11.77 13.46
CA VAL A 138 -4.70 11.26 14.63
C VAL A 138 -4.34 12.04 15.90
N LEU A 139 -3.05 12.28 16.13
CA LEU A 139 -2.58 13.10 17.27
C LEU A 139 -3.13 14.54 17.20
N ALA A 140 -3.20 15.12 16.00
CA ALA A 140 -3.78 16.46 15.83
C ALA A 140 -5.29 16.47 16.15
N MET A 141 -6.03 15.43 15.76
CA MET A 141 -7.45 15.28 16.11
C MET A 141 -7.67 15.12 17.62
N GLU A 142 -6.77 14.41 18.30
CA GLU A 142 -6.80 14.30 19.77
C GLU A 142 -6.68 15.67 20.44
N HIS A 143 -5.72 16.50 20.04
CA HIS A 143 -5.60 17.86 20.54
C HIS A 143 -6.82 18.74 20.23
N GLN A 144 -7.44 18.55 19.06
CA GLN A 144 -8.68 19.27 18.69
C GLN A 144 -9.86 18.89 19.58
N LEU A 145 -9.99 17.61 19.95
CA LEU A 145 -11.05 17.10 20.82
C LEU A 145 -11.06 17.81 22.18
N PHE A 146 -9.88 18.02 22.77
CA PHE A 146 -9.77 18.64 24.10
C PHE A 146 -9.80 20.17 24.08
N SER A 147 -9.52 20.81 22.94
CA SER A 147 -9.43 22.27 22.84
C SER A 147 -10.73 22.95 22.40
N SER A 148 -11.69 22.21 21.85
CA SER A 148 -12.84 22.80 21.14
C SER A 148 -14.18 22.50 21.82
N SER A 149 -14.91 23.54 22.25
CA SER A 149 -16.26 23.42 22.85
C SER A 149 -17.42 23.39 21.83
N ARG A 150 -17.14 23.54 20.51
CA ARG A 150 -18.17 23.80 19.47
C ARG A 150 -18.05 23.00 18.15
N LEU A 151 -17.06 22.11 17.98
CA LEU A 151 -16.75 21.48 16.68
C LEU A 151 -17.16 20.00 16.57
N GLU A 152 -18.26 19.60 17.22
CA GLU A 152 -18.61 18.17 17.38
C GLU A 152 -18.86 17.43 16.06
N LYS A 153 -19.56 18.05 15.10
CA LYS A 153 -19.91 17.37 13.84
C LYS A 153 -18.74 17.24 12.86
N GLN A 154 -17.95 18.30 12.69
CA GLN A 154 -16.79 18.30 11.78
C GLN A 154 -15.67 17.37 12.28
N LEU A 155 -15.49 17.31 13.61
CA LEU A 155 -14.55 16.38 14.22
C LEU A 155 -14.99 14.93 13.99
N LEU A 156 -16.28 14.60 14.21
CA LEU A 156 -16.82 13.26 13.94
C LEU A 156 -16.66 12.83 12.48
N GLU A 157 -16.91 13.73 11.53
CA GLU A 157 -16.71 13.48 10.11
C GLU A 157 -15.23 13.16 9.80
N SER A 158 -14.31 13.97 10.34
CA SER A 158 -12.87 13.77 10.18
C SER A 158 -12.40 12.45 10.80
N LEU A 159 -12.87 12.12 12.00
CA LEU A 159 -12.59 10.84 12.68
C LEU A 159 -13.08 9.65 11.85
N THR A 160 -14.30 9.74 11.32
CA THR A 160 -14.90 8.67 10.52
C THR A 160 -14.13 8.43 9.23
N ILE A 161 -13.77 9.50 8.52
CA ILE A 161 -12.93 9.43 7.31
C ILE A 161 -11.58 8.79 7.65
N LYS A 162 -10.98 9.20 8.75
CA LYS A 162 -9.67 8.70 9.17
C LYS A 162 -9.70 7.23 9.54
N LYS A 163 -10.68 6.80 10.34
CA LYS A 163 -10.93 5.41 10.72
C LYS A 163 -11.10 4.52 9.48
N ARG A 164 -11.97 4.93 8.55
CA ARG A 164 -12.17 4.21 7.27
C ARG A 164 -10.86 4.04 6.50
N ASN A 165 -10.05 5.10 6.41
CA ASN A 165 -8.79 5.08 5.68
C ASN A 165 -7.73 4.18 6.35
N ILE A 166 -7.67 4.16 7.69
CA ILE A 166 -6.76 3.27 8.43
C ILE A 166 -7.16 1.80 8.24
N VAL A 167 -8.46 1.49 8.33
CA VAL A 167 -8.97 0.13 8.06
C VAL A 167 -8.65 -0.31 6.63
N PHE A 168 -8.79 0.59 5.65
CA PHE A 168 -8.42 0.30 4.27
C PHE A 168 -6.92 0.00 4.10
N LEU A 169 -6.04 0.77 4.75
CA LEU A 169 -4.60 0.48 4.74
C LEU A 169 -4.31 -0.90 5.35
N LYS A 170 -4.96 -1.24 6.46
CA LYS A 170 -4.83 -2.57 7.08
C LYS A 170 -5.22 -3.68 6.10
N HIS A 171 -6.33 -3.50 5.40
CA HIS A 171 -6.81 -4.49 4.43
C HIS A 171 -5.82 -4.73 3.27
N ILE A 172 -5.17 -3.66 2.76
CA ILE A 172 -4.15 -3.79 1.72
C ILE A 172 -2.91 -4.55 2.23
N TYR A 173 -2.36 -4.20 3.39
CA TYR A 173 -1.04 -4.71 3.78
C TYR A 173 -1.04 -6.07 4.49
N ILE A 174 -2.20 -6.57 4.96
CA ILE A 174 -2.31 -7.94 5.50
C ILE A 174 -1.79 -9.00 4.50
N PRO A 175 -2.33 -9.08 3.26
CA PRO A 175 -1.93 -10.12 2.31
C PRO A 175 -0.49 -9.99 1.82
N HIS A 176 0.14 -8.83 1.94
CA HIS A 176 1.54 -8.64 1.52
C HIS A 176 2.53 -9.54 2.26
N GLN A 177 2.26 -9.91 3.52
CA GLN A 177 3.11 -10.85 4.27
C GLN A 177 3.13 -12.23 3.60
N GLU A 178 1.95 -12.73 3.20
CA GLU A 178 1.81 -14.02 2.53
C GLU A 178 2.48 -14.00 1.16
N ILE A 179 2.31 -12.92 0.39
CA ILE A 179 2.97 -12.75 -0.92
C ILE A 179 4.49 -12.77 -0.76
N LEU A 180 5.06 -12.09 0.24
CA LEU A 180 6.50 -12.08 0.46
C LEU A 180 7.03 -13.46 0.87
N GLU A 181 6.30 -14.19 1.74
CA GLU A 181 6.65 -15.55 2.11
C GLU A 181 6.61 -16.50 0.90
N GLN A 182 5.59 -16.37 0.05
CA GLN A 182 5.51 -17.13 -1.20
C GLN A 182 6.68 -16.78 -2.13
N LEU A 183 7.00 -15.49 -2.32
CA LEU A 183 8.16 -15.08 -3.14
C LEU A 183 9.47 -15.65 -2.61
N GLN A 184 9.70 -15.61 -1.30
CA GLN A 184 10.90 -16.17 -0.68
C GLN A 184 11.04 -17.68 -0.94
N ASN A 185 9.93 -18.41 -0.99
CA ASN A 185 9.93 -19.86 -1.26
C ASN A 185 10.07 -20.19 -2.76
N GLU A 186 9.55 -19.35 -3.65
CA GLU A 186 9.52 -19.62 -5.09
C GLU A 186 10.75 -19.11 -5.84
N ILE A 187 11.30 -17.95 -5.45
CA ILE A 187 12.45 -17.32 -6.14
C ILE A 187 13.67 -18.25 -6.24
N PRO A 188 14.08 -18.99 -5.18
CA PRO A 188 15.21 -19.91 -5.26
C PRO A 188 15.06 -21.02 -6.33
N LYS A 189 13.84 -21.31 -6.77
CA LYS A 189 13.58 -22.29 -7.84
C LYS A 189 13.93 -21.75 -9.22
N PHE A 190 13.81 -20.44 -9.42
CA PHE A 190 14.09 -19.76 -10.69
C PHE A 190 15.46 -19.08 -10.71
N TYR A 191 16.04 -18.76 -9.55
CA TYR A 191 17.32 -18.08 -9.40
C TYR A 191 18.17 -18.72 -8.31
N LYS A 192 19.45 -18.96 -8.61
CA LYS A 192 20.36 -19.71 -7.72
C LYS A 192 21.20 -18.83 -6.78
N GLU A 193 21.17 -17.52 -6.93
CA GLU A 193 21.92 -16.64 -6.02
C GLU A 193 21.13 -16.39 -4.73
N ASP A 194 21.88 -16.06 -3.68
CA ASP A 194 21.34 -15.78 -2.37
C ASP A 194 20.74 -14.37 -2.33
N LEU A 195 19.42 -14.30 -2.52
CA LEU A 195 18.64 -13.07 -2.38
C LEU A 195 17.80 -13.06 -1.10
N ASP A 196 17.99 -14.03 -0.19
CA ASP A 196 17.15 -14.20 1.00
C ASP A 196 17.20 -12.96 1.88
N VAL A 197 18.38 -12.36 2.03
CA VAL A 197 18.60 -11.12 2.82
C VAL A 197 17.70 -9.97 2.36
N TYR A 198 17.43 -9.85 1.05
CA TYR A 198 16.58 -8.79 0.50
C TYR A 198 15.09 -9.01 0.82
N PHE A 199 14.62 -10.25 0.73
CA PHE A 199 13.22 -10.58 1.06
C PHE A 199 12.97 -10.60 2.57
N GLU A 200 13.98 -10.92 3.37
CA GLU A 200 13.94 -10.72 4.83
C GLU A 200 13.82 -9.23 5.19
N ASP A 201 14.53 -8.33 4.49
CA ASP A 201 14.36 -6.89 4.69
C ASP A 201 12.94 -6.44 4.33
N LEU A 202 12.40 -6.87 3.18
CA LEU A 202 11.02 -6.55 2.78
C LEU A 202 9.99 -7.06 3.80
N SER A 203 10.20 -8.26 4.34
CA SER A 203 9.36 -8.84 5.39
C SER A 203 9.40 -7.99 6.66
N SER A 204 10.59 -7.58 7.09
CA SER A 204 10.77 -6.64 8.20
C SER A 204 10.10 -5.28 7.95
N ARG A 205 10.11 -4.78 6.71
CA ARG A 205 9.45 -3.52 6.35
C ARG A 205 7.92 -3.63 6.37
N VAL A 206 7.34 -4.71 5.83
CA VAL A 206 5.89 -4.90 5.89
C VAL A 206 5.40 -5.09 7.32
N ASP A 207 6.16 -5.78 8.18
CA ASP A 207 5.85 -5.93 9.60
C ASP A 207 5.82 -4.59 10.32
N LYS A 208 6.79 -3.71 10.04
CA LYS A 208 6.82 -2.35 10.60
C LYS A 208 5.62 -1.53 10.12
N ILE A 209 5.28 -1.62 8.84
CA ILE A 209 4.10 -0.98 8.24
C ILE A 209 2.82 -1.44 8.96
N MET A 210 2.63 -2.75 9.08
CA MET A 210 1.47 -3.36 9.73
C MET A 210 1.36 -2.96 11.20
N ASN A 211 2.46 -3.01 11.94
CA ASN A 211 2.50 -2.56 13.34
C ASN A 211 2.11 -1.08 13.50
N ASN A 212 2.53 -0.22 12.57
CA ASN A 212 2.17 1.20 12.62
C ASN A 212 0.71 1.45 12.22
N ILE A 213 0.16 0.65 11.32
CA ILE A 213 -1.27 0.66 10.99
C ILE A 213 -2.08 0.23 12.20
N GLU A 214 -1.69 -0.85 12.89
CA GLU A 214 -2.39 -1.33 14.09
C GLU A 214 -2.39 -0.28 15.19
N LYS A 215 -1.23 0.32 15.50
CA LYS A 215 -1.14 1.43 16.46
C LYS A 215 -2.04 2.60 16.07
N SER A 216 -2.08 2.95 14.78
CA SER A 216 -2.96 4.02 14.30
C SER A 216 -4.44 3.65 14.46
N HIS A 217 -4.79 2.38 14.26
CA HIS A 217 -6.12 1.84 14.46
C HIS A 217 -6.54 1.89 15.93
N GLU A 218 -5.71 1.41 16.85
CA GLU A 218 -5.96 1.50 18.29
C GLU A 218 -6.14 2.94 18.76
N ASN A 219 -5.28 3.86 18.28
CA ASN A 219 -5.37 5.27 18.63
C ASN A 219 -6.67 5.92 18.13
N ILE A 220 -7.10 5.62 16.90
CA ILE A 220 -8.34 6.20 16.36
C ILE A 220 -9.59 5.63 17.07
N GLU A 221 -9.58 4.36 17.47
CA GLU A 221 -10.67 3.76 18.28
C GLU A 221 -10.75 4.42 19.66
N SER A 222 -9.61 4.54 20.36
CA SER A 222 -9.53 5.22 21.67
C SER A 222 -10.04 6.67 21.60
N LEU A 223 -9.69 7.38 20.53
CA LEU A 223 -10.15 8.74 20.30
C LEU A 223 -11.66 8.81 20.03
N PHE A 224 -12.21 7.83 19.32
CA PHE A 224 -13.65 7.71 19.07
C PHE A 224 -14.44 7.44 20.36
N ASP A 225 -13.93 6.57 21.24
CA ASP A 225 -14.52 6.29 22.55
C ASP A 225 -14.46 7.51 23.48
N THR A 226 -13.35 8.25 23.45
CA THR A 226 -13.20 9.50 24.19
C THR A 226 -14.22 10.54 23.70
N TYR A 227 -14.39 10.67 22.38
CA TYR A 227 -15.41 11.54 21.80
C TYR A 227 -16.82 11.17 22.28
N ASN A 228 -17.19 9.89 22.24
CA ASN A 228 -18.50 9.41 22.70
C ASN A 228 -18.73 9.70 24.20
N THR A 229 -17.69 9.52 25.01
CA THR A 229 -17.73 9.81 26.45
C THR A 229 -17.97 11.30 26.70
N LEU A 230 -17.26 12.19 25.99
CA LEU A 230 -17.44 13.63 26.10
C LEU A 230 -18.85 14.07 25.67
N MET A 231 -19.38 13.49 24.60
CA MET A 231 -20.75 13.78 24.14
C MET A 231 -21.80 13.34 25.17
N THR A 232 -21.57 12.21 25.83
CA THR A 232 -22.43 11.72 26.92
C THR A 232 -22.39 12.67 28.13
N ILE A 233 -21.21 13.11 28.55
CA ILE A 233 -21.04 14.09 29.64
C ILE A 233 -21.78 15.40 29.32
N LYS A 234 -21.64 15.89 28.09
CA LYS A 234 -22.31 17.11 27.64
C LYS A 234 -23.84 16.96 27.66
N THR A 235 -24.35 15.84 27.16
CA THR A 235 -25.78 15.54 27.15
C THR A 235 -26.34 15.47 28.57
N ASN A 236 -25.65 14.78 29.49
CA ASN A 236 -26.03 14.73 30.90
C ASN A 236 -26.02 16.11 31.57
N SER A 237 -25.05 16.96 31.26
CA SER A 237 -24.99 18.34 31.76
C SER A 237 -26.20 19.16 31.32
N VAL A 238 -26.58 19.07 30.03
CA VAL A 238 -27.79 19.73 29.50
C VAL A 238 -29.06 19.22 30.19
N ILE A 239 -29.18 17.90 30.37
CA ILE A 239 -30.32 17.29 31.09
C ILE A 239 -30.38 17.78 32.54
N ASN A 240 -29.25 17.84 33.25
CA ASN A 240 -29.20 18.33 34.64
C ASN A 240 -29.67 19.79 34.74
N VAL A 241 -29.21 20.65 33.82
CA VAL A 241 -29.65 22.05 33.77
C VAL A 241 -31.16 22.13 33.53
N LEU A 242 -31.68 21.42 32.54
CA LEU A 242 -33.11 21.38 32.25
C LEU A 242 -33.92 20.86 33.45
N THR A 243 -33.43 19.83 34.13
CA THR A 243 -34.07 19.23 35.32
C THR A 243 -34.15 20.24 36.47
N ILE A 244 -33.08 21.00 36.72
CA ILE A 244 -33.07 22.06 37.74
C ILE A 244 -34.11 23.14 37.40
N PHE A 245 -34.17 23.60 36.15
CA PHE A 245 -35.18 24.58 35.73
C PHE A 245 -36.60 24.02 35.87
N SER A 246 -36.85 22.77 35.45
CA SER A 246 -38.16 22.13 35.59
C SER A 246 -38.57 21.87 37.04
N ALA A 247 -37.63 21.63 37.96
CA ALA A 247 -37.93 21.41 39.38
C ALA A 247 -38.19 22.72 40.15
N LEU A 248 -37.72 23.87 39.63
CA LEU A 248 -37.88 25.19 40.24
C LEU A 248 -39.08 25.99 39.68
N THR A 249 -39.76 25.49 38.65
CA THR A 249 -40.93 26.11 38.01
C THR A 249 -42.20 25.34 38.38
#